data_AF-A0A945GLH8-F1
#
_entry.id   AF-A0A945GLH8-F1
#
_cell.length_a   1.000
_cell.length_b   1.000
_cell.length_c   1.000
_cell.angle_alpha   90.00
_cell.angle_beta   90.00
_cell.angle_gamma   90.00
#
_symmetry.space_group_name_H-M   'P 1'
#
loop_
_entity.id
_entity.type
_entity.pdbx_description
1 polymer ?
#
loop_
_entity_poly.entity_id
_entity_poly.type
_entity_poly.pdbx_seq_one_letter_code
_entity_poly.pdbx_strand_id
1 'polypeptide(L)' 'MPRSIFDRDIFLKMEQLDNHFIASRALSLRAREVNSIQKSEEEEEAASAPALALEDYLEGRIFFTRGEDEDLQEE' A
#
# COMPACT_ATOMS: atom_id res chain seq x y z
N MET A 1 -7.96 -15.52 2.84
CA MET A 1 -6.60 -15.59 3.41
C MET A 1 -5.96 -14.23 3.23
N PRO A 2 -5.21 -13.72 4.23
CA PRO A 2 -4.53 -12.44 4.10
C PRO A 2 -3.51 -12.50 2.94
N ARG A 3 -3.44 -11.42 2.15
CA ARG A 3 -2.50 -11.31 1.02
C ARG A 3 -1.06 -11.22 1.52
N SER A 4 -0.16 -11.81 0.76
CA SER A 4 1.27 -11.86 1.05
C SER A 4 2.04 -11.07 0.00
N ILE A 5 3.11 -10.38 0.41
CA ILE A 5 4.02 -9.72 -0.55
C ILE A 5 4.65 -10.70 -1.54
N PHE A 6 4.67 -12.00 -1.20
CA PHE A 6 5.17 -13.08 -2.05
C PHE A 6 4.11 -13.63 -3.01
N ASP A 7 2.88 -13.09 -3.00
CA ASP A 7 1.85 -13.48 -3.96
C ASP A 7 2.26 -13.08 -5.38
N ARG A 8 2.11 -14.01 -6.31
CA ARG A 8 2.53 -13.83 -7.71
C ARG A 8 1.89 -12.60 -8.36
N ASP A 9 0.61 -12.36 -8.10
CA ASP A 9 -0.12 -11.24 -8.70
C ASP A 9 0.42 -9.89 -8.21
N ILE A 10 0.86 -9.84 -6.95
CA ILE A 10 1.46 -8.63 -6.36
C ILE A 10 2.81 -8.37 -7.00
N PHE A 11 3.63 -9.42 -7.10
CA PHE A 11 4.93 -9.34 -7.77
C PHE A 11 4.79 -8.81 -9.21
N LEU A 12 3.88 -9.40 -10.01
CA LEU A 12 3.64 -8.98 -11.39
C LEU A 12 3.17 -7.54 -11.48
N LYS A 13 2.28 -7.10 -10.58
CA LYS A 13 1.80 -5.73 -10.56
C LYS A 13 2.91 -4.75 -10.17
N MET A 14 3.79 -5.11 -9.23
CA MET A 14 4.95 -4.28 -8.86
C MET A 14 5.99 -4.21 -9.96
N GLU A 15 6.16 -5.28 -10.75
CA GLU A 15 7.06 -5.30 -11.92
C GLU A 15 6.61 -4.31 -13.01
N GLN A 16 5.31 -4.04 -13.13
CA GLN A 16 4.77 -3.05 -14.06
C GLN A 16 5.04 -1.59 -13.64
N LEU A 17 5.50 -1.37 -12.41
CA LEU A 17 5.85 -0.04 -11.92
C LEU A 17 7.31 0.26 -12.25
N ASP A 18 7.55 1.36 -12.96
CA ASP A 18 8.89 1.85 -13.29
C ASP A 18 9.78 2.06 -12.04
N ASN A 19 9.17 2.30 -10.87
CA ASN A 19 9.89 2.55 -9.62
C ASN A 19 9.22 1.82 -8.44
N HIS A 20 9.86 0.73 -8.01
CA HIS A 20 9.38 -0.09 -6.89
C HIS A 20 9.40 0.63 -5.53
N PHE A 21 10.19 1.70 -5.37
CA PHE A 21 10.18 2.49 -4.14
C PHE A 21 8.89 3.29 -3.98
N ILE A 22 8.32 3.80 -5.08
CA ILE A 22 7.01 4.46 -5.08
C ILE A 22 5.93 3.45 -4.65
N ALA A 23 6.04 2.21 -5.15
CA ALA A 23 5.13 1.12 -4.77
C ALA A 23 5.16 0.86 -3.26
N SER A 24 6.37 0.71 -2.72
CA SER A 24 6.61 0.47 -1.29
C SER A 24 6.10 1.63 -0.42
N ARG A 25 6.32 2.88 -0.85
CA ARG A 25 5.85 4.08 -0.14
C ARG A 25 4.32 4.12 -0.08
N ALA A 26 3.64 3.96 -1.20
CA ALA A 26 2.18 4.00 -1.25
C ALA A 26 1.53 2.84 -0.48
N LEU A 27 2.09 1.61 -0.56
CA LEU A 27 1.67 0.49 0.27
C LEU A 27 1.84 0.80 1.77
N SER A 28 2.96 1.42 2.16
CA SER A 28 3.23 1.80 3.54
C SER A 28 2.26 2.87 4.04
N LEU A 29 1.94 3.87 3.21
CA LEU A 29 0.95 4.91 3.53
C LEU A 29 -0.43 4.27 3.72
N ARG A 30 -0.84 3.40 2.79
CA ARG A 30 -2.13 2.72 2.89
C ARG A 30 -2.24 1.83 4.12
N ALA A 31 -1.19 1.07 4.44
CA ALA A 31 -1.17 0.25 5.65
C ALA A 31 -1.29 1.11 6.93
N ARG A 32 -0.74 2.33 6.95
CA ARG A 32 -0.91 3.26 8.08
C ARG A 32 -2.35 3.76 8.20
N GLU A 33 -2.99 4.11 7.09
CA GLU A 33 -4.40 4.51 7.06
C GLU A 33 -5.30 3.40 7.61
N VAL A 34 -5.14 2.17 7.09
CA VAL A 34 -5.91 1.00 7.52
C VAL A 34 -5.72 0.75 9.02
N ASN A 35 -4.48 0.78 9.50
CA ASN A 35 -4.19 0.60 10.93
C ASN A 35 -4.80 1.72 11.79
N SER A 36 -4.82 2.97 11.30
CA SER A 36 -5.46 4.08 12.00
C SER A 36 -6.98 3.87 12.13
N ILE A 37 -7.62 3.37 11.08
CA ILE A 37 -9.06 3.09 11.07
C ILE A 37 -9.37 1.94 12.04
N GLN A 38 -8.67 0.82 11.93
CA GLN A 38 -8.85 -0.35 12.79
C GLN A 38 -8.70 0.00 14.28
N LYS A 39 -7.72 0.86 14.62
CA LYS A 39 -7.56 1.36 15.99
C LYS A 39 -8.71 2.24 16.45
N SER A 40 -9.28 3.05 15.56
CA SER A 40 -10.41 3.92 15.89
C SER A 40 -11.71 3.14 16.05
N GLU A 41 -11.83 1.99 15.40
CA GLU A 41 -13.00 1.11 15.43
C GLU A 41 -12.90 0.01 16.50
N GLU A 42 -11.80 -0.01 17.28
CA GLU A 42 -11.51 -1.02 18.31
C GLU A 42 -11.65 -2.47 17.80
N GLU A 43 -11.28 -2.72 16.54
CA GLU A 43 -11.34 -4.06 15.96
C GLU A 43 -10.24 -4.97 16.54
N GLU A 44 -10.59 -5.79 17.54
CA GLU A 44 -9.65 -6.72 18.19
C GLU A 44 -9.20 -7.89 17.27
N GLU A 45 -10.02 -8.27 16.28
CA GLU A 45 -9.73 -9.35 15.31
C GLU A 45 -9.51 -8.83 13.88
N ALA A 46 -8.94 -7.64 13.74
CA ALA A 46 -8.71 -7.04 12.43
C ALA A 46 -7.61 -7.79 11.64
N ALA A 47 -7.81 -7.93 10.33
CA ALA A 47 -6.77 -8.45 9.44
C ALA A 47 -5.54 -7.51 9.44
N SER A 48 -4.35 -8.08 9.24
CA SER A 48 -3.10 -7.31 9.20
C SER A 48 -3.17 -6.16 8.19
N ALA A 49 -2.96 -4.93 8.65
CA ALA A 49 -3.05 -3.73 7.82
C ALA A 49 -2.17 -3.77 6.54
N PRO A 50 -0.92 -4.28 6.57
CA PRO A 50 -0.15 -4.55 5.37
C PRO A 50 -0.83 -5.51 4.38
N ALA A 51 -1.50 -6.56 4.86
CA ALA A 51 -2.18 -7.52 3.99
C ALA A 51 -3.41 -6.89 3.32
N LEU A 52 -4.13 -6.01 4.02
CA LEU A 52 -5.24 -5.24 3.44
C LEU A 52 -4.75 -4.20 2.44
N ALA A 53 -3.63 -3.53 2.70
CA ALA A 53 -3.02 -2.61 1.74
C ALA A 53 -2.59 -3.32 0.45
N LEU A 54 -2.12 -4.57 0.56
CA LEU A 54 -1.80 -5.42 -0.59
C LEU A 54 -3.03 -5.85 -1.39
N GLU A 55 -4.16 -6.07 -0.73
CA GLU A 55 -5.45 -6.33 -1.38
C GLU A 55 -5.95 -5.08 -2.12
N ASP A 56 -5.97 -3.93 -1.45
CA ASP A 56 -6.31 -2.64 -2.06
C ASP A 56 -5.40 -2.31 -3.25
N TYR A 57 -4.12 -2.68 -3.16
CA TYR A 57 -3.18 -2.57 -4.26
C TYR A 57 -3.60 -3.40 -5.47
N LEU A 58 -3.90 -4.68 -5.29
CA LEU A 58 -4.32 -5.56 -6.39
C LEU A 58 -5.61 -5.07 -7.04
N GLU A 59 -6.56 -4.59 -6.24
CA GLU A 59 -7.82 -4.05 -6.72
C GLU A 59 -7.70 -2.66 -7.39
N GLY A 60 -6.53 -2.01 -7.29
CA GLY A 60 -6.32 -0.69 -7.87
C GLY A 60 -7.00 0.44 -7.11
N ARG A 61 -7.25 0.24 -5.81
CA ARG A 61 -7.82 1.25 -4.91
C ARG A 61 -6.80 2.25 -4.39
N ILE A 62 -5.50 1.99 -4.60
CA ILE A 62 -4.41 2.93 -4.34
C ILE A 62 -3.80 3.42 -5.65
N PHE A 63 -3.52 4.72 -5.72
CA PHE A 63 -2.88 5.36 -6.86
C PHE A 63 -1.43 5.72 -6.52
N PHE A 64 -0.52 5.46 -7.46
CA PHE A 64 0.89 5.83 -7.35
C PHE A 64 1.09 7.18 -8.02
N THR A 65 0.99 8.26 -7.27
CA THR A 65 1.30 9.61 -7.76
C THR A 65 2.81 9.83 -7.66
N ARG A 66 3.46 10.10 -8.81
CA ARG A 66 4.87 10.55 -8.85
C ARG A 66 5.05 11.96 -8.26
N GLY A 67 3.98 12.76 -8.23
CA GLY A 67 4.05 14.21 -7.98
C GLY A 67 4.49 14.63 -6.58
N GLU A 68 4.35 13.79 -5.55
CA GLU A 68 4.72 14.21 -4.18
C GLU A 68 6.24 14.27 -3.93
N ASP A 69 7.05 13.68 -4.81
CA ASP A 69 8.53 13.75 -4.73
C ASP A 69 9.12 14.91 -5.55
N GLU A 70 8.34 15.55 -6.44
CA GLU A 70 8.76 16.75 -7.19
C GLU A 70 8.67 18.01 -6.31
N ASP A 71 7.70 18.07 -5.40
CA ASP A 71 7.51 19.19 -4.46
C ASP A 71 8.61 19.30 -3.38
N LEU A 72 9.48 18.29 -3.26
CA LEU A 72 10.62 18.26 -2.33
C LEU A 72 11.95 18.70 -2.98
N GLN A 73 11.95 19.08 -4.26
CA GLN A 73 13.15 19.55 -4.98
C GLN A 73 13.24 21.08 -5.09
N GLU A 74 12.26 21.82 -4.57
CA GLU A 74 12.33 23.28 -4.44
C GLU A 74 12.67 23.71 -2.99
N GLU A 75 13.94 23.54 -2.59
CA GLU A 75 14.59 24.34 -1.54
C GLU A 75 16.05 24.65 -1.90
#